data_AF-L8A3A1-F1
#
_entry.id   AF-L8A3A1-F1
#
_cell.length_a   1.000
_cell.length_b   1.000
_cell.length_c   1.000
_cell.angle_alpha   90.00
_cell.angle_beta   90.00
_cell.angle_gamma   90.00
#
_symmetry.space_group_name_H-M   'P 1'
#
loop_
_entity.id
_entity.type
_entity.pdbx_description
1 polymer ?
#
loop_
_entity_poly.entity_id
_entity_poly.type
_entity_poly.pdbx_seq_one_letter_code
_entity_poly.pdbx_strand_id
1 'polypeptide(L)'
;MKRMVIFLFCFLLMFPISAFAHPGELDELGGHFRGSDCVYLLHEPTALAKQAKTKQELVQLIQTYNGNERCKRHLTPERIDLDGHTLGKKEDRSTLRLGRTYPAELVECIDGDTAKFRVNGHVYTTRFLFIDTPESTIQVEPYGKEASRFTCSRLHQGNILLETDGDALFDKYQRLLAWVWVGKRLLQEDLSKAGLVEDFYDYGDYKYEARVRKAYEEAKRTGAGMYGKRAAGEREGAGTETRPQTKEKTAKTDHPPALENKTPLERSGRPVLYTLLGLAAAAALYWLIRRLT
;
A
#
# COMPACT_ATOMS: atom_id res chain seq x y z
N MET A 1 14.28 36.78 54.90
CA MET A 1 13.25 35.70 55.04
C MET A 1 12.92 35.12 53.67
N LYS A 2 12.31 33.93 53.61
CA LYS A 2 12.24 33.08 52.41
C LYS A 2 11.43 33.70 51.25
N ARG A 3 11.97 33.64 50.03
CA ARG A 3 11.26 33.85 48.75
C ARG A 3 11.64 32.72 47.78
N MET A 4 10.75 31.74 47.63
CA MET A 4 10.49 30.96 46.40
C MET A 4 9.35 29.98 46.71
N VAL A 5 8.41 29.84 45.78
CA VAL A 5 7.10 29.21 46.02
C VAL A 5 6.76 28.33 44.81
N ILE A 6 6.44 27.06 45.10
CA ILE A 6 5.74 26.07 44.28
C ILE A 6 6.35 25.78 42.89
N PHE A 7 7.00 24.60 42.83
CA PHE A 7 7.32 23.88 41.61
C PHE A 7 6.14 22.92 41.30
N LEU A 8 5.16 23.32 40.49
CA LEU A 8 4.14 22.37 39.98
C LEU A 8 3.31 22.92 38.79
N PHE A 9 3.67 22.58 37.54
CA PHE A 9 2.74 22.17 36.48
C PHE A 9 3.47 21.67 35.21
N CYS A 10 2.70 21.16 34.23
CA CYS A 10 3.13 20.80 32.87
C CYS A 10 4.19 19.68 32.75
N PHE A 11 3.81 18.44 33.10
CA PHE A 11 4.42 17.25 32.49
C PHE A 11 3.36 16.17 32.17
N LEU A 12 2.56 16.42 31.13
CA LEU A 12 1.76 15.39 30.46
C LEU A 12 1.39 15.85 29.03
N LEU A 13 0.93 14.92 28.19
CA LEU A 13 0.40 15.11 26.83
C LEU A 13 1.40 15.53 25.74
N MET A 14 2.29 14.60 25.38
CA MET A 14 2.63 14.30 23.98
C MET A 14 2.78 12.79 23.81
N PHE A 15 1.64 12.08 23.71
CA PHE A 15 1.59 10.67 23.32
C PHE A 15 1.06 10.57 21.88
N PRO A 16 1.92 10.37 20.87
CA PRO A 16 1.46 9.94 19.54
C PRO A 16 1.04 8.47 19.60
N ILE A 17 -0.26 8.20 19.46
CA ILE A 17 -0.78 6.82 19.35
C ILE A 17 -0.59 6.34 17.90
N SER A 18 0.64 5.98 17.55
CA SER A 18 0.98 5.41 16.24
C SER A 18 0.68 3.91 16.22
N ALA A 19 -0.59 3.56 15.94
CA ALA A 19 -1.09 2.19 15.98
C ALA A 19 -1.30 1.55 14.59
N PHE A 20 -0.27 1.63 13.73
CA PHE A 20 -0.07 0.68 12.62
C PHE A 20 1.38 0.19 12.65
N ALA A 21 1.57 -1.11 12.90
CA ALA A 21 2.81 -1.62 13.48
C ALA A 21 3.76 -2.27 12.45
N HIS A 22 4.50 -1.45 11.69
CA HIS A 22 5.80 -1.85 11.10
C HIS A 22 6.78 -0.66 10.99
N PRO A 23 7.51 -0.32 12.07
CA PRO A 23 8.73 0.49 11.96
C PRO A 23 9.87 -0.11 12.80
N GLY A 24 10.54 -1.12 12.25
CA GLY A 24 11.90 -1.46 12.69
C GLY A 24 12.88 -0.55 11.97
N GLU A 25 13.66 0.25 12.70
CA GLU A 25 14.81 0.95 12.12
C GLU A 25 15.78 -0.09 11.55
N LEU A 26 16.20 0.09 10.30
CA LEU A 26 17.15 -0.81 9.65
C LEU A 26 18.56 -0.56 10.19
N ASP A 27 19.29 -1.63 10.45
CA ASP A 27 20.70 -1.55 10.83
C ASP A 27 21.63 -1.28 9.63
N GLU A 28 22.94 -1.22 9.88
CA GLU A 28 23.97 -1.02 8.84
C GLU A 28 24.01 -2.11 7.76
N LEU A 29 23.27 -3.22 7.95
CA LEU A 29 23.12 -4.31 6.98
C LEU A 29 21.84 -4.18 6.16
N GLY A 30 20.91 -3.30 6.55
CA GLY A 30 19.63 -3.09 5.87
C GLY A 30 18.53 -4.04 6.34
N GLY A 31 18.60 -4.51 7.58
CA GLY A 31 17.57 -5.36 8.17
C GLY A 31 17.27 -5.04 9.62
N HIS A 32 16.31 -5.76 10.21
CA HIS A 32 15.98 -5.61 11.63
C HIS A 32 15.51 -6.93 12.25
N PHE A 33 15.58 -7.03 13.58
CA PHE A 33 15.01 -8.15 14.32
C PHE A 33 13.53 -7.92 14.63
N ARG A 34 12.68 -8.86 14.22
CA ARG A 34 11.29 -8.94 14.66
C ARG A 34 11.23 -9.23 16.16
N GLY A 35 10.70 -8.29 16.95
CA GLY A 35 10.84 -8.30 18.41
C GLY A 35 10.13 -9.44 19.16
N SER A 36 9.15 -10.09 18.52
CA SER A 36 8.39 -11.23 19.09
C SER A 36 9.21 -12.52 19.11
N ASP A 37 9.95 -12.82 18.05
CA ASP A 37 10.57 -14.12 17.81
C ASP A 37 12.06 -14.06 17.42
N CYS A 38 12.68 -12.88 17.38
CA CYS A 38 14.08 -12.68 16.97
C CYS A 38 14.41 -13.29 15.59
N VAL A 39 13.43 -13.37 14.68
CA VAL A 39 13.73 -13.56 13.26
C VAL A 39 14.31 -12.26 12.72
N TYR A 40 15.44 -12.34 12.03
CA TYR A 40 16.06 -11.20 11.37
C TYR A 40 15.47 -11.06 9.95
N LEU A 41 14.96 -9.89 9.60
CA LEU A 41 14.36 -9.59 8.30
C LEU A 41 15.29 -8.65 7.52
N LEU A 42 15.89 -9.14 6.44
CA LEU A 42 16.81 -8.38 5.58
C LEU A 42 16.06 -7.72 4.41
N HIS A 43 15.52 -6.51 4.61
CA HIS A 43 14.68 -5.82 3.62
C HIS A 43 15.49 -5.13 2.51
N GLU A 44 16.56 -4.41 2.85
CA GLU A 44 17.31 -3.56 1.92
C GLU A 44 18.82 -3.80 2.03
N PRO A 45 19.33 -4.99 1.67
CA PRO A 45 20.71 -5.37 1.96
C PRO A 45 21.74 -4.33 1.48
N THR A 46 22.55 -3.82 2.41
CA THR A 46 23.56 -2.80 2.12
C THR A 46 24.79 -3.39 1.42
N ALA A 47 25.72 -2.53 1.01
CA ALA A 47 27.03 -2.96 0.51
C ALA A 47 27.85 -3.76 1.54
N LEU A 48 27.52 -3.66 2.83
CA LEU A 48 28.12 -4.45 3.90
C LEU A 48 27.49 -5.86 3.96
N ALA A 49 26.15 -5.95 4.01
CA ALA A 49 25.44 -7.23 3.98
C ALA A 49 25.76 -8.07 2.73
N LYS A 50 25.94 -7.41 1.57
CA LYS A 50 26.27 -8.05 0.28
C LYS A 50 27.67 -8.65 0.21
N GLN A 51 28.51 -8.48 1.24
CA GLN A 51 29.78 -9.20 1.36
C GLN A 51 29.57 -10.67 1.73
N ALA A 52 28.49 -10.99 2.45
CA ALA A 52 28.14 -12.36 2.82
C ALA A 52 27.68 -13.18 1.61
N LYS A 53 28.33 -14.33 1.40
CA LYS A 53 27.98 -15.31 0.36
C LYS A 53 27.02 -16.38 0.87
N THR A 54 27.09 -16.68 2.16
CA THR A 54 26.22 -17.63 2.85
C THR A 54 25.44 -16.94 3.98
N LYS A 55 24.33 -17.56 4.41
CA LYS A 55 23.62 -17.08 5.61
C LYS A 55 24.50 -17.14 6.86
N GLN A 56 25.46 -18.07 6.92
CA GLN A 56 26.45 -18.20 8.00
C GLN A 56 27.37 -16.98 8.07
N GLU A 57 27.88 -16.48 6.94
CA GLU A 57 28.62 -15.20 6.88
C GLU A 57 27.73 -14.02 7.29
N LEU A 58 26.45 -14.02 6.89
CA LEU A 58 25.51 -12.97 7.28
C LEU A 58 25.21 -13.00 8.80
N VAL A 59 25.15 -14.16 9.45
CA VAL A 59 25.06 -14.27 10.93
C VAL A 59 26.23 -13.54 11.59
N GLN A 60 27.46 -13.71 11.07
CA GLN A 60 28.66 -13.04 11.61
C GLN A 60 28.57 -11.52 11.47
N LEU A 61 28.08 -11.02 10.32
CA LEU A 61 27.82 -9.59 10.13
C LEU A 61 26.76 -9.09 11.12
N ILE A 62 25.61 -9.76 11.25
CA ILE A 62 24.53 -9.33 12.15
C ILE A 62 25.00 -9.34 13.62
N GLN A 63 25.81 -10.32 14.02
CA GLN A 63 26.42 -10.37 15.35
C GLN A 63 27.39 -9.21 15.61
N THR A 64 28.08 -8.73 14.57
CA THR A 64 29.02 -7.61 14.64
C THR A 64 28.30 -6.27 14.66
N TYR A 65 27.39 -6.02 13.71
CA TYR A 65 26.86 -4.69 13.40
C TYR A 65 25.47 -4.39 14.00
N ASN A 66 24.68 -5.39 14.39
CA ASN A 66 23.36 -5.13 14.99
C ASN A 66 23.48 -4.87 16.51
N GLY A 67 22.77 -3.85 17.02
CA GLY A 67 22.77 -3.50 18.44
C GLY A 67 21.95 -4.42 19.36
N ASN A 68 21.15 -5.35 18.82
CA ASN A 68 20.23 -6.19 19.59
C ASN A 68 20.94 -7.41 20.21
N GLU A 69 21.59 -7.18 21.35
CA GLU A 69 22.29 -8.19 22.17
C GLU A 69 21.42 -9.38 22.61
N ARG A 70 20.09 -9.20 22.67
CA ARG A 70 19.13 -10.29 23.00
C ARG A 70 18.99 -11.25 21.83
N CYS A 71 18.80 -10.73 20.61
CA CYS A 71 18.51 -11.57 19.44
C CYS A 71 19.76 -12.10 18.74
N LYS A 72 20.82 -11.28 18.57
CA LYS A 72 21.99 -11.66 17.75
C LYS A 72 22.84 -12.80 18.36
N ARG A 73 22.90 -12.86 19.69
CA ARG A 73 23.73 -13.80 20.48
C ARG A 73 23.49 -15.28 20.14
N HIS A 74 22.25 -15.62 19.77
CA HIS A 74 21.85 -16.98 19.42
C HIS A 74 21.14 -17.03 18.05
N LEU A 75 21.49 -16.09 17.16
CA LEU A 75 21.02 -16.10 15.78
C LEU A 75 21.62 -17.30 15.02
N THR A 76 20.77 -17.99 14.27
CA THR A 76 21.16 -19.09 13.38
C THR A 76 20.68 -18.80 11.94
N PRO A 77 21.28 -19.43 10.91
CA PRO A 77 20.92 -19.21 9.50
C PRO A 77 19.43 -19.41 9.17
N GLU A 78 18.75 -20.27 9.92
CA GLU A 78 17.33 -20.61 9.75
C GLU A 78 16.41 -19.49 10.24
N ARG A 79 16.93 -18.60 11.10
CA ARG A 79 16.20 -17.45 11.68
C ARG A 79 16.52 -16.13 10.98
N ILE A 80 17.14 -16.19 9.81
CA ILE A 80 17.28 -15.07 8.88
C ILE A 80 16.27 -15.25 7.76
N ASP A 81 15.32 -14.33 7.63
CA ASP A 81 14.60 -14.12 6.37
C ASP A 81 15.43 -13.20 5.46
N LEU A 82 15.42 -13.49 4.16
CA LEU A 82 16.11 -12.72 3.13
C LEU A 82 15.14 -11.87 2.30
N ASP A 83 13.84 -11.86 2.60
CA ASP A 83 12.83 -11.02 1.91
C ASP A 83 12.89 -11.11 0.37
N GLY A 84 13.20 -12.31 -0.13
CA GLY A 84 13.35 -12.62 -1.56
C GLY A 84 14.73 -12.34 -2.18
N HIS A 85 15.69 -11.75 -1.44
CA HIS A 85 17.07 -11.48 -1.88
C HIS A 85 17.95 -12.74 -1.93
N THR A 86 19.07 -12.67 -2.65
CA THR A 86 20.05 -13.77 -2.78
C THR A 86 21.45 -13.34 -2.37
N LEU A 87 22.02 -14.01 -1.38
CA LEU A 87 23.42 -13.80 -0.94
C LEU A 87 24.42 -14.31 -1.98
N GLY A 88 25.65 -13.79 -1.93
CA GLY A 88 26.80 -14.27 -2.72
C GLY A 88 26.78 -13.99 -4.22
N LYS A 89 25.63 -13.61 -4.80
CA LYS A 89 25.61 -12.98 -6.12
C LYS A 89 26.15 -11.56 -6.01
N LYS A 90 27.13 -11.23 -6.84
CA LYS A 90 27.52 -9.85 -7.11
C LYS A 90 26.29 -9.17 -7.72
N GLU A 91 25.67 -8.24 -7.00
CA GLU A 91 24.44 -7.56 -7.45
C GLU A 91 24.70 -6.71 -8.69
N ASP A 92 24.59 -7.30 -9.87
CA ASP A 92 24.79 -6.58 -11.12
C ASP A 92 23.50 -5.88 -11.56
N ARG A 93 23.16 -4.83 -10.82
CA ARG A 93 22.14 -3.83 -11.18
C ARG A 93 22.43 -3.14 -12.53
N SER A 94 23.60 -3.32 -13.13
CA SER A 94 23.93 -2.86 -14.50
C SER A 94 23.55 -3.85 -15.63
N THR A 95 22.99 -5.02 -15.28
CA THR A 95 22.44 -5.96 -16.28
C THR A 95 21.16 -5.47 -16.95
N LEU A 96 20.37 -4.62 -16.27
CA LEU A 96 19.25 -3.92 -16.90
C LEU A 96 19.79 -2.77 -17.76
N ARG A 97 19.31 -2.73 -19.01
CA ARG A 97 19.64 -1.73 -20.02
C ARG A 97 18.34 -1.22 -20.62
N LEU A 98 18.34 0.06 -20.97
CA LEU A 98 17.19 0.74 -21.55
C LEU A 98 16.92 0.23 -22.98
N GLY A 99 15.65 0.21 -23.40
CA GLY A 99 15.26 -0.32 -24.71
C GLY A 99 15.43 -1.83 -24.86
N ARG A 100 15.30 -2.63 -23.79
CA ARG A 100 15.54 -4.08 -23.81
C ARG A 100 14.44 -4.89 -23.13
N THR A 101 14.19 -6.08 -23.66
CA THR A 101 13.22 -7.05 -23.16
C THR A 101 13.90 -8.12 -22.30
N TYR A 102 13.31 -8.41 -21.14
CA TYR A 102 13.80 -9.38 -20.16
C TYR A 102 12.71 -10.39 -19.79
N PRO A 103 13.04 -11.68 -19.61
CA PRO A 103 12.12 -12.64 -19.00
C PRO A 103 11.90 -12.30 -17.53
N ALA A 104 10.66 -12.46 -17.06
CA ALA A 104 10.25 -12.09 -15.72
C ALA A 104 9.38 -13.19 -15.07
N GLU A 105 9.55 -13.36 -13.76
CA GLU A 105 8.67 -14.18 -12.92
C GLU A 105 7.81 -13.26 -12.04
N LEU A 106 6.51 -13.50 -11.94
CA LEU A 106 5.65 -12.77 -11.00
C LEU A 106 6.04 -13.14 -9.55
N VAL A 107 6.30 -12.13 -8.73
CA VAL A 107 6.53 -12.29 -7.28
C VAL A 107 5.31 -11.85 -6.50
N GLU A 108 4.72 -10.70 -6.83
CA GLU A 108 3.60 -10.11 -6.09
C GLU A 108 2.78 -9.18 -7.00
N CYS A 109 1.45 -9.28 -6.92
CA CYS A 109 0.55 -8.28 -7.51
C CYS A 109 0.32 -7.17 -6.49
N ILE A 110 0.56 -5.90 -6.84
CA ILE A 110 0.31 -4.76 -5.95
C ILE A 110 -1.00 -4.09 -6.37
N ASP A 111 -1.05 -3.53 -7.58
CA ASP A 111 -2.22 -2.81 -8.09
C ASP A 111 -2.43 -2.97 -9.61
N GLY A 112 -3.38 -2.24 -10.19
CA GLY A 112 -3.71 -2.30 -11.62
C GLY A 112 -2.52 -2.06 -12.55
N ASP A 113 -1.63 -1.13 -12.21
CA ASP A 113 -0.45 -0.76 -13.00
C ASP A 113 0.90 -1.09 -12.34
N THR A 114 0.90 -1.80 -11.20
CA THR A 114 2.11 -2.01 -10.39
C THR A 114 2.19 -3.43 -9.87
N ALA A 115 3.35 -4.08 -10.04
CA ALA A 115 3.62 -5.44 -9.56
C ALA A 115 5.11 -5.65 -9.27
N LYS A 116 5.45 -6.64 -8.43
CA LYS A 116 6.84 -7.09 -8.22
C LYS A 116 7.16 -8.26 -9.15
N PHE A 117 8.29 -8.17 -9.85
CA PHE A 117 8.80 -9.23 -10.71
C PHE A 117 10.23 -9.60 -10.34
N ARG A 118 10.60 -10.88 -10.49
CA ARG A 118 12.00 -11.32 -10.46
C ARG A 118 12.58 -11.26 -11.86
N VAL A 119 13.67 -10.50 -12.04
CA VAL A 119 14.40 -10.30 -13.30
C VAL A 119 15.89 -10.46 -13.05
N ASN A 120 16.58 -11.27 -13.84
CA ASN A 120 17.98 -11.65 -13.65
C ASN A 120 18.31 -12.19 -12.23
N GLY A 121 17.30 -12.60 -11.47
CA GLY A 121 17.39 -13.06 -10.08
C GLY A 121 17.02 -12.01 -9.02
N HIS A 122 17.02 -10.71 -9.33
CA HIS A 122 16.66 -9.62 -8.42
C HIS A 122 15.16 -9.32 -8.49
N VAL A 123 14.55 -8.90 -7.38
CA VAL A 123 13.13 -8.50 -7.34
C VAL A 123 13.01 -6.99 -7.56
N TYR A 124 12.14 -6.59 -8.48
CA TYR A 124 11.85 -5.20 -8.81
C TYR A 124 10.36 -4.92 -8.69
N THR A 125 9.98 -3.99 -7.81
CA THR A 125 8.71 -3.27 -7.94
C THR A 125 8.73 -2.55 -9.29
N THR A 126 7.74 -2.81 -10.13
CA THR A 126 7.71 -2.36 -11.52
C THR A 126 6.43 -1.57 -11.75
N ARG A 127 6.57 -0.32 -12.21
CA ARG A 127 5.45 0.52 -12.65
C ARG A 127 5.27 0.34 -14.15
N PHE A 128 4.05 0.01 -14.54
CA PHE A 128 3.70 -0.25 -15.93
C PHE A 128 3.72 1.09 -16.68
N LEU A 129 4.41 1.15 -17.82
CA LEU A 129 4.55 2.38 -18.60
C LEU A 129 3.22 2.95 -19.10
N PHE A 130 3.18 4.28 -19.26
CA PHE A 130 2.16 5.10 -19.92
C PHE A 130 0.77 5.16 -19.29
N ILE A 131 0.29 4.11 -18.60
CA ILE A 131 -1.06 4.06 -18.04
C ILE A 131 -1.14 4.57 -16.60
N ASP A 132 -2.31 5.04 -16.17
CA ASP A 132 -2.67 5.18 -14.75
C ASP A 132 -3.96 4.38 -14.47
N THR A 133 -3.98 3.59 -13.40
CA THR A 133 -5.16 2.79 -13.01
C THR A 133 -5.68 3.26 -11.65
N PRO A 134 -7.01 3.30 -11.42
CA PRO A 134 -7.56 3.77 -10.14
C PRO A 134 -6.94 3.02 -8.96
N GLU A 135 -6.55 3.73 -7.91
CA GLU A 135 -5.79 3.18 -6.79
C GLU A 135 -6.61 2.14 -6.02
N SER A 136 -5.95 1.08 -5.53
CA SER A 136 -6.57 0.07 -4.69
C SER A 136 -5.78 -0.27 -3.42
N THR A 137 -4.58 0.28 -3.21
CA THR A 137 -3.77 0.01 -2.03
C THR A 137 -4.05 0.96 -0.86
N ILE A 138 -3.46 2.16 -0.88
CA ILE A 138 -3.56 3.16 0.21
C ILE A 138 -4.86 3.94 0.09
N GLN A 139 -5.18 4.37 -1.13
CA GLN A 139 -6.50 4.82 -1.53
C GLN A 139 -7.23 3.64 -2.19
N VAL A 140 -8.56 3.57 -2.06
CA VAL A 140 -9.36 2.52 -2.72
C VAL A 140 -10.46 3.19 -3.51
N GLU A 141 -10.26 3.26 -4.82
CA GLU A 141 -11.07 4.01 -5.75
C GLU A 141 -12.05 3.09 -6.51
N PRO A 142 -13.16 3.63 -7.04
CA PRO A 142 -14.04 2.88 -7.92
C PRO A 142 -13.24 2.31 -9.10
N TYR A 143 -13.38 1.00 -9.34
CA TYR A 143 -12.64 0.21 -10.33
C TYR A 143 -11.18 -0.14 -10.00
N GLY A 144 -10.59 0.32 -8.89
CA GLY A 144 -9.21 -0.05 -8.53
C GLY A 144 -9.05 -1.53 -8.20
N LYS A 145 -9.98 -2.10 -7.42
CA LYS A 145 -10.01 -3.54 -7.14
C LYS A 145 -10.38 -4.39 -8.36
N GLU A 146 -10.96 -3.79 -9.40
CA GLU A 146 -11.22 -4.43 -10.69
C GLU A 146 -9.94 -4.44 -11.53
N ALA A 147 -9.20 -3.32 -11.57
CA ALA A 147 -7.91 -3.18 -12.25
C ALA A 147 -6.84 -4.12 -11.66
N SER A 148 -6.62 -4.08 -10.34
CA SER A 148 -5.69 -4.96 -9.63
C SER A 148 -5.98 -6.45 -9.87
N ARG A 149 -7.25 -6.86 -9.77
CA ARG A 149 -7.67 -8.24 -10.06
C ARG A 149 -7.48 -8.62 -11.53
N PHE A 150 -7.80 -7.73 -12.47
CA PHE A 150 -7.56 -7.97 -13.90
C PHE A 150 -6.07 -8.18 -14.16
N THR A 151 -5.21 -7.26 -13.73
CA THR A 151 -3.75 -7.35 -13.86
C THR A 151 -3.22 -8.64 -13.27
N CYS A 152 -3.57 -8.97 -12.03
CA CYS A 152 -3.10 -10.20 -11.39
C CYS A 152 -3.56 -11.46 -12.15
N SER A 153 -4.83 -11.49 -12.61
CA SER A 153 -5.37 -12.60 -13.42
C SER A 153 -4.71 -12.79 -14.80
N ARG A 154 -4.07 -11.73 -15.33
CA ARG A 154 -3.26 -11.79 -16.56
C ARG A 154 -1.85 -12.25 -16.27
N LEU A 155 -1.19 -11.70 -15.26
CA LEU A 155 0.18 -12.06 -14.88
C LEU A 155 0.30 -13.52 -14.45
N HIS A 156 -0.71 -14.06 -13.76
CA HIS A 156 -0.78 -15.50 -13.43
C HIS A 156 -0.89 -16.45 -14.63
N GLN A 157 -1.05 -15.95 -15.87
CA GLN A 157 -0.99 -16.76 -17.10
C GLN A 157 0.45 -17.07 -17.52
N GLY A 158 1.45 -16.47 -16.86
CA GLY A 158 2.86 -16.73 -17.09
C GLY A 158 3.39 -16.18 -18.42
N ASN A 159 4.56 -16.66 -18.84
CA ASN A 159 5.26 -16.19 -20.04
C ASN A 159 5.42 -14.65 -20.07
N ILE A 160 5.84 -14.08 -18.95
CA ILE A 160 5.93 -12.63 -18.74
C ILE A 160 7.26 -12.12 -19.29
N LEU A 161 7.22 -11.08 -20.11
CA LEU A 161 8.38 -10.30 -20.49
C LEU A 161 8.20 -8.84 -20.08
N LEU A 162 9.24 -8.23 -19.50
CA LEU A 162 9.30 -6.80 -19.24
C LEU A 162 10.18 -6.14 -20.29
N GLU A 163 9.68 -5.11 -20.95
CA GLU A 163 10.43 -4.33 -21.94
C GLU A 163 10.63 -2.89 -21.45
N THR A 164 11.88 -2.52 -21.24
CA THR A 164 12.27 -1.16 -20.81
C THR A 164 12.20 -0.18 -21.99
N ASP A 165 11.77 1.06 -21.72
CA ASP A 165 11.46 2.06 -22.75
C ASP A 165 11.51 3.49 -22.19
N GLY A 166 11.49 4.49 -23.06
CA GLY A 166 11.70 5.90 -22.69
C GLY A 166 13.14 6.20 -22.28
N ASP A 167 13.35 7.27 -21.50
CA ASP A 167 14.69 7.79 -21.15
C ASP A 167 15.31 7.20 -19.86
N ALA A 168 14.54 6.52 -19.02
CA ALA A 168 14.98 6.06 -17.71
C ALA A 168 14.53 4.62 -17.40
N LEU A 169 15.41 3.85 -16.76
CA LEU A 169 15.08 2.51 -16.25
C LEU A 169 14.20 2.53 -15.00
N PHE A 170 14.23 3.61 -14.22
CA PHE A 170 13.57 3.71 -12.93
C PHE A 170 12.92 5.08 -12.76
N ASP A 171 11.78 5.13 -12.08
CA ASP A 171 11.19 6.39 -11.63
C ASP A 171 11.86 6.93 -10.36
N LYS A 172 11.43 8.13 -9.93
CA LYS A 172 11.89 8.78 -8.68
C LYS A 172 11.59 8.00 -7.39
N TYR A 173 10.81 6.92 -7.47
CA TYR A 173 10.51 6.00 -6.37
C TYR A 173 11.28 4.67 -6.50
N GLN A 174 12.27 4.61 -7.39
CA GLN A 174 13.08 3.44 -7.71
C GLN A 174 12.28 2.23 -8.26
N ARG A 175 11.06 2.44 -8.78
CA ARG A 175 10.28 1.41 -9.47
C ARG A 175 10.81 1.24 -10.88
N LEU A 176 11.00 -0.01 -11.33
CA LEU A 176 11.39 -0.34 -12.71
C LEU A 176 10.30 0.11 -13.68
N LEU A 177 10.67 0.81 -14.74
CA LEU A 177 9.75 1.28 -15.79
C LEU A 177 9.74 0.27 -16.95
N ALA A 178 8.57 -0.35 -17.21
CA ALA A 178 8.44 -1.35 -18.28
C ALA A 178 7.06 -1.44 -18.95
N TRP A 179 7.07 -1.76 -20.24
CA TRP A 179 5.95 -2.41 -20.93
C TRP A 179 5.86 -3.86 -20.48
N VAL A 180 4.64 -4.35 -20.20
CA VAL A 180 4.44 -5.69 -19.64
C VAL A 180 3.74 -6.58 -20.67
N TRP A 181 4.45 -7.60 -21.13
CA TRP A 181 3.94 -8.57 -22.09
C TRP A 181 3.58 -9.88 -21.40
N VAL A 182 2.40 -10.42 -21.71
CA VAL A 182 1.95 -11.76 -21.30
C VAL A 182 1.81 -12.60 -22.56
N GLY A 183 2.80 -13.44 -22.84
CA GLY A 183 2.92 -14.21 -24.08
C GLY A 183 3.08 -13.30 -25.32
N LYS A 184 1.97 -12.97 -25.98
CA LYS A 184 1.91 -12.05 -27.15
C LYS A 184 1.00 -10.83 -26.93
N ARG A 185 0.47 -10.65 -25.72
CA ARG A 185 -0.47 -9.58 -25.37
C ARG A 185 0.25 -8.50 -24.56
N LEU A 186 0.01 -7.23 -24.88
CA LEU A 186 0.50 -6.10 -24.10
C LEU A 186 -0.52 -5.81 -22.99
N LEU A 187 -0.12 -5.93 -21.72
CA LEU A 187 -1.05 -5.85 -20.59
C LEU A 187 -1.69 -4.46 -20.47
N GLN A 188 -0.92 -3.41 -20.72
CA GLN A 188 -1.43 -2.03 -20.79
C GLN A 188 -2.54 -1.87 -21.83
N GLU A 189 -2.40 -2.47 -23.02
CA GLU A 189 -3.46 -2.45 -24.05
C GLU A 189 -4.72 -3.20 -23.58
N ASP A 190 -4.54 -4.34 -22.91
CA ASP A 190 -5.65 -5.14 -22.38
C ASP A 190 -6.41 -4.44 -21.25
N LEU A 191 -5.70 -3.74 -20.35
CA LEU A 191 -6.29 -2.89 -19.30
C LEU A 191 -7.07 -1.72 -19.89
N SER A 192 -6.50 -1.01 -20.89
CA SER A 192 -7.19 0.06 -21.59
C SER A 192 -8.44 -0.44 -22.31
N LYS A 193 -8.38 -1.58 -23.02
CA LYS A 193 -9.57 -2.20 -23.67
C LYS A 193 -10.65 -2.64 -22.67
N ALA A 194 -10.26 -3.00 -21.45
CA ALA A 194 -11.19 -3.36 -20.39
C ALA A 194 -11.87 -2.13 -19.75
N GLY A 195 -11.42 -0.90 -20.03
CA GLY A 195 -11.88 0.31 -19.35
C GLY A 195 -11.42 0.40 -17.90
N LEU A 196 -10.18 -0.02 -17.63
CA LEU A 196 -9.56 -0.09 -16.29
C LEU A 196 -8.34 0.83 -16.12
N VAL A 197 -7.94 1.53 -17.19
CA VAL A 197 -7.00 2.66 -17.17
C VAL A 197 -7.85 3.93 -17.16
N GLU A 198 -7.57 4.89 -16.28
CA GLU A 198 -8.36 6.13 -16.20
C GLU A 198 -7.70 7.35 -16.87
N ASP A 199 -6.39 7.50 -16.73
CA ASP A 199 -5.57 8.52 -17.40
C ASP A 199 -4.22 7.94 -17.87
N PHE A 200 -3.32 8.78 -18.37
CA PHE A 200 -1.98 8.40 -18.83
C PHE A 200 -0.88 9.10 -18.02
N TYR A 201 0.03 8.31 -17.44
CA TYR A 201 1.21 8.82 -16.76
C TYR A 201 2.44 8.72 -17.68
N ASP A 202 2.97 9.89 -18.03
CA ASP A 202 4.02 10.05 -19.03
C ASP A 202 5.37 10.43 -18.38
N TYR A 203 6.47 9.78 -18.79
CA TYR A 203 7.84 10.16 -18.45
C TYR A 203 8.76 10.28 -19.69
N GLY A 204 8.22 10.38 -20.91
CA GLY A 204 8.94 10.49 -22.19
C GLY A 204 8.39 9.56 -23.29
N ASP A 205 8.69 9.85 -24.56
CA ASP A 205 8.15 9.15 -25.74
C ASP A 205 8.30 7.61 -25.67
N TYR A 206 7.21 6.86 -25.86
CA TYR A 206 7.21 5.39 -25.79
C TYR A 206 6.68 4.67 -27.05
N LYS A 207 7.19 3.46 -27.30
CA LYS A 207 6.87 2.64 -28.49
C LYS A 207 5.39 2.34 -28.74
N TYR A 208 4.56 2.26 -27.69
CA TYR A 208 3.23 1.67 -27.76
C TYR A 208 2.07 2.60 -27.38
N GLU A 209 2.32 3.88 -27.13
CA GLU A 209 1.28 4.85 -26.74
C GLU A 209 0.08 4.85 -27.69
N ALA A 210 0.30 4.97 -29.00
CA ALA A 210 -0.77 5.02 -29.99
C ALA A 210 -1.66 3.77 -29.99
N ARG A 211 -1.10 2.61 -29.60
CA ARG A 211 -1.84 1.35 -29.45
C ARG A 211 -2.68 1.34 -28.17
N VAL A 212 -2.13 1.81 -27.06
CA VAL A 212 -2.81 1.88 -25.75
C VAL A 212 -3.87 2.99 -25.73
N ARG A 213 -3.56 4.19 -26.26
CA ARG A 213 -4.51 5.30 -26.41
C ARG A 213 -5.68 4.96 -27.33
N LYS A 214 -5.45 4.20 -28.41
CA LYS A 214 -6.54 3.68 -29.26
C LYS A 214 -7.46 2.70 -28.50
N ALA A 215 -6.89 1.82 -27.69
CA ALA A 215 -7.63 0.89 -26.84
C ALA A 215 -8.50 1.61 -25.78
N TYR A 216 -7.96 2.66 -25.18
CA TYR A 216 -8.62 3.50 -24.17
C TYR A 216 -9.81 4.28 -24.77
N GLU A 217 -9.63 4.94 -25.92
CA GLU A 217 -10.75 5.63 -26.59
C GLU A 217 -11.82 4.66 -27.12
N GLU A 218 -11.44 3.42 -27.47
CA GLU A 218 -12.41 2.37 -27.77
C GLU A 218 -13.23 1.94 -26.54
N ALA A 219 -12.60 1.77 -25.37
CA ALA A 219 -13.30 1.50 -24.12
C ALA A 219 -14.26 2.64 -23.72
N LYS A 220 -13.83 3.90 -23.83
CA LYS A 220 -14.67 5.08 -23.61
C LYS A 220 -15.86 5.12 -24.57
N ARG A 221 -15.63 4.93 -25.88
CA ARG A 221 -16.67 4.91 -26.93
C ARG A 221 -17.69 3.79 -26.75
N THR A 222 -17.28 2.65 -26.20
CA THR A 222 -18.14 1.46 -26.01
C THR A 222 -18.78 1.38 -24.62
N GLY A 223 -18.32 2.20 -23.66
CA GLY A 223 -18.77 2.14 -22.26
C GLY A 223 -18.25 0.89 -21.51
N ALA A 224 -17.03 0.45 -21.83
CA ALA A 224 -16.37 -0.64 -21.12
C ALA A 224 -15.83 -0.19 -19.74
N GLY A 225 -15.78 -1.10 -18.77
CA GLY A 225 -15.23 -0.85 -17.44
C GLY A 225 -15.86 0.37 -16.75
N MET A 226 -15.02 1.31 -16.31
CA MET A 226 -15.41 2.56 -15.64
C MET A 226 -16.18 3.55 -16.53
N TYR A 227 -16.27 3.30 -17.85
CA TYR A 227 -16.98 4.17 -18.79
C TYR A 227 -18.42 3.74 -19.05
N GLY A 228 -18.86 2.63 -18.45
CA GLY A 228 -20.24 2.16 -18.55
C GLY A 228 -21.23 3.07 -17.81
N LYS A 229 -22.48 3.15 -18.30
CA LYS A 229 -23.53 4.05 -17.74
C LYS A 229 -23.88 3.85 -16.26
N ARG A 230 -23.37 2.79 -15.59
CA ARG A 230 -23.50 2.61 -14.14
C ARG A 230 -22.45 3.42 -13.34
N ALA A 231 -21.20 3.45 -13.81
CA ALA A 231 -20.09 4.12 -13.14
C ALA A 231 -20.28 5.63 -12.98
N ALA A 232 -20.94 6.27 -13.96
CA ALA A 232 -21.24 7.70 -13.91
C ALA A 232 -22.11 8.07 -12.67
N GLY A 233 -23.14 7.27 -12.37
CA GLY A 233 -24.02 7.51 -11.22
C GLY A 233 -23.34 7.24 -9.87
N GLU A 234 -22.30 6.41 -9.83
CA GLU A 234 -21.51 6.15 -8.63
C GLU A 234 -20.53 7.29 -8.33
N ARG A 235 -19.97 7.95 -9.37
CA ARG A 235 -19.13 9.16 -9.22
C ARG A 235 -19.94 10.38 -8.76
N GLU A 236 -21.21 10.51 -9.17
CA GLU A 236 -22.11 11.58 -8.70
C GLU A 236 -22.73 11.27 -7.30
N GLY A 237 -22.82 9.99 -6.91
CA GLY A 237 -23.45 9.55 -5.66
C GLY A 237 -22.60 9.67 -4.39
N ALA A 238 -21.32 10.04 -4.50
CA ALA A 238 -20.38 10.10 -3.37
C ALA A 238 -20.56 11.32 -2.43
N GLY A 239 -21.68 12.06 -2.54
CA GLY A 239 -21.95 13.27 -1.78
C GLY A 239 -23.31 13.28 -1.09
N THR A 240 -23.32 13.63 0.21
CA THR A 240 -24.48 13.88 1.08
C THR A 240 -25.19 12.65 1.67
N GLU A 241 -25.07 12.45 2.99
CA GLU A 241 -26.03 11.65 3.75
C GLU A 241 -27.42 12.32 3.70
N THR A 242 -28.48 11.58 3.39
CA THR A 242 -29.82 11.92 3.90
C THR A 242 -30.67 10.65 4.06
N ARG A 243 -31.20 10.45 5.27
CA ARG A 243 -32.05 9.31 5.66
C ARG A 243 -33.54 9.69 5.58
N PRO A 244 -34.35 9.07 4.70
CA PRO A 244 -35.80 9.12 4.80
C PRO A 244 -36.32 8.15 5.85
N GLN A 245 -37.27 8.62 6.65
CA GLN A 245 -38.00 7.84 7.64
C GLN A 245 -39.07 6.97 6.96
N THR A 246 -39.12 5.67 7.26
CA THR A 246 -40.30 4.85 6.94
C THR A 246 -41.45 5.24 7.89
N LYS A 247 -42.63 5.56 7.34
CA LYS A 247 -43.88 5.65 8.11
C LYS A 247 -44.76 4.42 7.87
N GLU A 248 -45.54 4.10 8.90
CA GLU A 248 -46.25 2.84 9.10
C GLU A 248 -47.65 2.80 8.46
N LYS A 249 -48.12 1.60 8.10
CA LYS A 249 -49.56 1.29 7.98
C LYS A 249 -49.83 -0.21 8.22
N THR A 250 -51.03 -0.54 8.69
CA THR A 250 -51.22 -1.67 9.64
C THR A 250 -52.39 -2.62 9.30
N ALA A 251 -52.17 -3.94 9.42
CA ALA A 251 -53.14 -5.01 9.72
C ALA A 251 -52.35 -6.27 10.19
N LYS A 252 -52.60 -6.94 11.34
CA LYS A 252 -53.75 -7.76 11.79
C LYS A 252 -54.08 -8.95 10.85
N THR A 253 -54.19 -10.21 11.29
CA THR A 253 -53.96 -10.94 12.59
C THR A 253 -53.69 -12.43 12.22
N ASP A 254 -53.07 -13.36 12.98
CA ASP A 254 -53.47 -14.03 14.25
C ASP A 254 -52.32 -14.93 14.84
N HIS A 255 -52.54 -15.57 16.01
CA HIS A 255 -51.54 -16.30 16.84
C HIS A 255 -52.25 -17.20 17.90
N PRO A 256 -51.58 -18.07 18.72
CA PRO A 256 -50.44 -18.99 18.53
C PRO A 256 -50.88 -20.46 18.94
N PRO A 257 -50.29 -21.31 19.84
CA PRO A 257 -49.17 -21.22 20.85
C PRO A 257 -47.79 -21.68 20.28
N ALA A 258 -46.59 -21.36 20.81
CA ALA A 258 -46.03 -21.32 22.20
C ALA A 258 -45.81 -22.73 22.82
N LEU A 259 -44.95 -22.99 23.82
CA LEU A 259 -43.99 -22.20 24.65
C LEU A 259 -42.52 -22.52 24.19
N GLU A 260 -41.35 -22.28 24.82
CA GLU A 260 -40.70 -21.53 25.95
C GLU A 260 -39.17 -21.50 25.55
N ASN A 261 -38.16 -20.82 26.12
CA ASN A 261 -37.89 -19.52 26.78
C ASN A 261 -36.31 -19.47 26.94
N LYS A 262 -35.48 -18.83 27.80
CA LYS A 262 -35.50 -18.01 29.04
C LYS A 262 -34.39 -16.93 28.98
N THR A 263 -34.31 -16.09 30.00
CA THR A 263 -33.39 -14.91 30.17
C THR A 263 -33.22 -14.64 31.69
N PRO A 264 -32.65 -13.52 32.21
CA PRO A 264 -31.60 -12.59 31.73
C PRO A 264 -30.52 -12.29 32.83
N LEU A 265 -29.63 -11.30 32.61
CA LEU A 265 -29.29 -10.30 33.66
C LEU A 265 -28.84 -8.93 33.07
N GLU A 266 -28.67 -7.94 33.94
CA GLU A 266 -28.54 -6.49 33.71
C GLU A 266 -27.17 -5.99 33.20
N ARG A 267 -26.90 -4.72 32.84
CA ARG A 267 -27.63 -3.49 32.39
C ARG A 267 -26.84 -2.24 32.86
N SER A 268 -25.90 -1.74 32.05
CA SER A 268 -25.19 -0.46 32.22
C SER A 268 -24.42 -0.09 30.93
N GLY A 269 -24.11 1.15 30.57
CA GLY A 269 -24.50 2.47 31.12
C GLY A 269 -23.68 3.61 30.48
N ARG A 270 -24.30 4.77 30.17
CA ARG A 270 -23.67 6.00 29.62
C ARG A 270 -24.49 7.24 30.02
N PRO A 271 -23.89 8.45 30.14
CA PRO A 271 -23.99 9.37 29.00
C PRO A 271 -22.77 10.29 28.73
N VAL A 272 -22.85 10.95 27.57
CA VAL A 272 -22.01 12.01 27.00
C VAL A 272 -21.76 13.19 27.96
N LEU A 273 -20.50 13.68 28.06
CA LEU A 273 -20.19 14.98 28.72
C LEU A 273 -18.90 15.71 28.24
N TYR A 274 -18.33 15.40 27.07
CA TYR A 274 -16.99 15.92 26.65
C TYR A 274 -16.92 16.60 25.28
N THR A 275 -17.98 17.28 24.83
CA THR A 275 -18.01 17.98 23.52
C THR A 275 -18.39 19.46 23.55
N LEU A 276 -18.68 20.06 24.71
CA LEU A 276 -19.13 21.46 24.83
C LEU A 276 -18.14 22.44 25.49
N LEU A 277 -17.02 21.96 26.06
CA LEU A 277 -16.01 22.82 26.69
C LEU A 277 -14.90 23.32 25.74
N GLY A 278 -14.69 22.65 24.60
CA GLY A 278 -13.61 23.02 23.66
C GLY A 278 -13.84 24.31 22.88
N LEU A 279 -15.10 24.58 22.47
CA LEU A 279 -15.42 25.70 21.59
C LEU A 279 -15.31 27.08 22.26
N ALA A 280 -15.55 27.17 23.57
CA ALA A 280 -15.45 28.43 24.31
C ALA A 280 -14.00 28.95 24.40
N ALA A 281 -13.03 28.04 24.56
CA ALA A 281 -11.61 28.40 24.66
C ALA A 281 -11.04 28.97 23.35
N ALA A 282 -11.42 28.38 22.21
CA ALA A 282 -10.98 28.84 20.88
C ALA A 282 -11.47 30.25 20.55
N ALA A 283 -12.74 30.56 20.88
CA ALA A 283 -13.32 31.88 20.65
C ALA A 283 -12.64 32.97 21.51
N ALA A 284 -12.35 32.69 22.78
CA ALA A 284 -11.65 33.61 23.67
C ALA A 284 -10.22 33.90 23.19
N LEU A 285 -9.49 32.87 22.74
CA LEU A 285 -8.12 33.02 22.23
C LEU A 285 -8.07 33.84 20.93
N TYR A 286 -9.00 33.59 19.99
CA TYR A 286 -9.12 34.36 18.75
C TYR A 286 -9.43 35.84 19.01
N TRP A 287 -10.31 36.14 19.99
CA TRP A 287 -10.63 37.52 20.37
C TRP A 287 -9.44 38.25 21.04
N LEU A 288 -8.62 37.53 21.81
CA LEU A 288 -7.43 38.11 22.46
C LEU A 288 -6.34 38.48 21.44
N ILE A 289 -6.05 37.57 20.50
CA ILE A 289 -5.03 37.78 19.45
C ILE A 289 -5.38 39.01 18.61
N ARG A 290 -6.65 39.11 18.18
CA ARG A 290 -7.17 40.20 17.33
C ARG A 290 -7.31 41.56 18.03
N ARG A 291 -6.74 41.70 19.23
CA ARG A 291 -6.66 42.93 20.04
C ARG A 291 -5.22 43.33 20.39
N LEU A 292 -4.24 42.58 19.90
CA LEU A 292 -2.79 42.79 20.08
C LEU A 292 -2.05 42.91 18.73
N THR A 293 -2.80 43.03 17.63
CA THR A 293 -2.36 43.28 16.25
C THR A 293 -3.29 44.30 15.61
#